data_AF-A0A6D2IH64-F1
#
_entry.id   AF-A0A6D2IH64-F1
#
_cell.length_a   1.000
_cell.length_b   1.000
_cell.length_c   1.000
_cell.angle_alpha   90.00
_cell.angle_beta   90.00
_cell.angle_gamma   90.00
#
_symmetry.space_group_name_H-M   'P 1'
#
loop_
_entity.id
_entity.type
_entity.pdbx_description
1 polymer ?
#
loop_
_entity_poly.entity_id
_entity_poly.type
_entity_poly.pdbx_seq_one_letter_code
_entity_poly.pdbx_strand_id
1 'polypeptide(L)'
;MVSTSKIKSVDFYRKIPRDLTEATLSGAGLSIVAALSMLFLFGMELNNYLAVSTSTSIIVDRSADGDFLRIDFNISFPSLSCEFACVDVNDVLGTNRLNVTKTIRKFSIDSNLRPTGSEFHSGEVLSLINHGDEAGEEVVEDSVALTGRNFDTLLHE
;
A
#
# COMPACT_ATOMS: atom_id res chain seq x y z
N MET A 1 31.48 31.02 -34.01
CA MET A 1 32.74 30.57 -34.63
C MET A 1 32.98 29.12 -34.24
N VAL A 2 32.56 28.17 -35.09
CA VAL A 2 32.88 26.75 -34.90
C VAL A 2 34.29 26.55 -35.44
N SER A 3 35.21 26.08 -34.59
CA SER A 3 36.62 25.93 -34.93
C SER A 3 36.82 24.74 -35.87
N THR A 4 36.88 25.01 -37.16
CA THR A 4 37.02 24.02 -38.25
C THR A 4 38.35 23.23 -38.20
N SER A 5 39.30 23.63 -37.34
CA SER A 5 40.63 23.04 -37.26
C SER A 5 40.68 21.69 -36.53
N LYS A 6 39.69 21.36 -35.68
CA LYS A 6 39.64 20.07 -34.95
C LYS A 6 38.84 18.96 -35.63
N ILE A 7 38.07 19.27 -36.69
CA ILE A 7 37.29 18.26 -37.43
C ILE A 7 38.16 17.53 -38.47
N LYS A 8 39.34 18.09 -38.82
CA LYS A 8 40.26 17.48 -39.80
C LYS A 8 40.89 16.16 -39.32
N SER A 9 40.79 15.83 -38.03
CA SER A 9 41.32 14.60 -37.42
C SER A 9 40.28 13.49 -37.21
N VAL A 10 39.02 13.71 -37.60
CA VAL A 10 37.94 12.71 -37.52
C VAL A 10 37.55 12.26 -38.92
N ASP A 11 38.54 11.84 -39.69
CA ASP A 11 38.33 11.20 -40.98
C ASP A 11 39.29 10.01 -41.04
N PHE A 12 38.74 8.82 -40.74
CA PHE A 12 39.52 7.58 -40.63
C PHE A 12 39.82 6.97 -42.02
N TYR A 13 39.33 7.60 -43.09
CA TYR A 13 39.44 7.08 -44.46
C TYR A 13 40.54 7.77 -45.27
N ARG A 14 41.19 7.03 -46.16
CA ARG A 14 42.21 7.56 -47.07
C ARG A 14 41.55 8.52 -48.05
N LYS A 15 41.99 9.79 -48.05
CA LYS A 15 41.48 10.81 -48.99
C LYS A 15 41.70 10.37 -50.42
N ILE A 16 40.61 10.24 -51.17
CA ILE A 16 40.62 9.96 -52.61
C ILE A 16 41.16 11.21 -53.32
N PRO A 17 42.05 11.08 -54.31
CA PRO A 17 42.57 12.23 -55.06
C PRO A 17 41.41 12.99 -55.72
N ARG A 18 41.43 14.33 -55.63
CA ARG A 18 40.33 15.19 -56.07
C ARG A 18 40.01 15.09 -57.56
N ASP A 19 40.93 14.57 -58.35
CA ASP A 19 40.78 14.37 -59.80
C ASP A 19 39.80 13.23 -60.15
N LEU A 20 39.39 12.42 -59.17
CA LEU A 20 38.40 11.35 -59.31
C LEU A 20 37.08 11.65 -58.57
N THR A 21 36.94 12.82 -57.95
CA THR A 21 35.77 13.18 -57.14
C THR A 21 35.33 14.61 -57.47
N GLU A 22 34.38 14.75 -58.38
CA GLU A 22 33.70 16.04 -58.59
C GLU A 22 32.67 16.26 -57.47
N ALA A 23 32.95 17.24 -56.61
CA ALA A 23 31.98 17.70 -55.63
C ALA A 23 30.86 18.46 -56.34
N THR A 24 29.67 17.86 -56.41
CA THR A 24 28.52 18.48 -57.06
C THR A 24 27.62 19.18 -56.03
N LEU A 25 27.13 20.38 -56.36
CA LEU A 25 26.30 21.20 -55.47
C LEU A 25 24.98 20.50 -55.11
N SER A 26 24.40 19.75 -56.06
CA SER A 26 23.17 18.97 -55.83
C SER A 26 23.38 17.80 -54.89
N GLY A 27 24.56 17.16 -54.91
CA GLY A 27 24.93 16.07 -54.01
C GLY A 27 25.09 16.56 -52.58
N ALA A 28 25.71 17.73 -52.39
CA ALA A 28 25.78 18.37 -51.08
C ALA A 28 24.38 18.70 -50.52
N GLY A 29 23.48 19.22 -51.36
CA GLY A 29 22.08 19.46 -50.99
C GLY A 29 21.35 18.17 -50.58
N LEU A 30 21.48 17.10 -51.37
CA LEU A 30 20.88 15.81 -51.07
C LEU A 30 21.42 15.21 -49.76
N SER A 31 22.72 15.31 -49.50
CA SER A 31 23.32 14.84 -48.24
C SER A 31 22.80 15.61 -47.03
N ILE A 32 22.58 16.92 -47.14
CA ILE A 32 21.99 17.74 -46.06
C ILE A 32 20.56 17.30 -45.78
N VAL A 33 19.74 17.14 -46.82
CA VAL A 33 18.35 16.68 -46.69
C VAL A 33 18.29 15.28 -46.07
N ALA A 34 19.15 14.36 -46.52
CA ALA A 34 19.25 13.03 -45.96
C ALA A 34 19.64 13.05 -44.47
N ALA A 35 20.65 13.83 -44.09
CA ALA A 35 21.07 13.96 -42.70
C ALA A 35 19.96 14.54 -41.80
N LEU A 36 19.23 15.55 -42.27
CA LEU A 36 18.08 16.11 -41.55
C LEU A 36 16.96 15.10 -41.38
N SER A 37 16.63 14.33 -42.42
CA SER A 37 15.61 13.27 -42.33
C SER A 37 16.00 12.17 -41.34
N MET A 38 17.26 11.74 -41.33
CA MET A 38 17.76 10.74 -40.38
C MET A 38 17.67 11.23 -38.94
N LEU A 39 18.07 12.49 -38.68
CA LEU A 39 18.01 13.07 -37.35
C LEU A 39 16.56 13.28 -36.87
N PHE A 40 15.66 13.68 -37.78
CA PHE A 40 14.23 13.82 -37.49
C PHE A 40 13.59 12.47 -37.11
N LEU A 41 13.81 11.43 -37.92
CA LEU A 41 13.28 10.09 -37.65
C LEU A 41 13.83 9.52 -36.35
N PHE A 42 15.14 9.68 -36.09
CA PHE A 42 15.76 9.26 -34.84
C PHE A 42 15.13 9.96 -33.63
N GLY A 43 14.87 11.27 -33.73
CA GLY A 43 14.22 12.03 -32.66
C GLY A 43 12.80 11.54 -32.36
N MET A 44 12.01 11.23 -33.39
CA MET A 44 10.66 10.68 -33.22
C MET A 44 10.68 9.32 -32.52
N GLU A 45 11.54 8.41 -32.99
CA GLU A 45 11.61 7.06 -32.42
C GLU A 45 12.12 7.09 -30.98
N LEU A 46 13.10 7.95 -30.68
CA LEU A 46 13.60 8.14 -29.32
C LEU A 46 12.51 8.69 -28.40
N ASN A 47 11.68 9.61 -28.88
CA ASN A 47 10.55 10.13 -28.11
C ASN A 47 9.52 9.04 -27.81
N ASN A 48 9.16 8.24 -28.83
CA ASN A 48 8.24 7.11 -28.67
C ASN A 48 8.80 6.03 -27.73
N TYR A 49 10.10 5.76 -27.79
CA TYR A 49 10.77 4.82 -26.89
C TYR A 49 10.77 5.30 -25.43
N LEU A 50 10.94 6.60 -25.20
CA LEU A 50 10.89 7.20 -23.87
C LEU A 50 9.46 7.44 -23.37
N ALA A 51 8.45 7.32 -24.25
CA ALA A 51 7.06 7.47 -23.86
C ALA A 51 6.61 6.27 -23.01
N VAL A 52 6.16 6.55 -21.79
CA VAL A 52 5.61 5.53 -20.91
C VAL A 52 4.19 5.19 -21.36
N SER A 53 3.98 3.95 -21.78
CA SER A 53 2.65 3.40 -22.08
C SER A 53 2.20 2.46 -20.97
N THR A 54 1.07 2.77 -20.32
CA THR A 54 0.47 1.91 -19.31
C THR A 54 -0.53 0.98 -19.98
N SER A 55 -0.27 -0.33 -19.95
CA SER A 55 -1.20 -1.36 -20.40
C SER A 55 -1.66 -2.20 -19.21
N THR A 56 -2.96 -2.29 -18.98
CA THR A 56 -3.54 -3.11 -17.92
C THR A 56 -3.92 -4.47 -18.49
N SER A 57 -3.35 -5.55 -17.95
CA SER A 57 -3.73 -6.93 -18.28
C SER A 57 -4.44 -7.58 -17.11
N ILE A 58 -5.50 -8.34 -17.39
CA ILE A 58 -6.23 -9.13 -16.39
C ILE A 58 -5.61 -10.53 -16.34
N ILE A 59 -5.20 -10.97 -15.16
CA ILE A 59 -4.67 -12.32 -14.92
C ILE A 59 -5.54 -13.03 -13.88
N VAL A 60 -5.62 -14.36 -14.00
CA VAL A 60 -6.27 -15.19 -12.98
C VAL A 60 -5.37 -15.23 -11.75
N ASP A 61 -5.90 -14.76 -10.62
CA ASP A 61 -5.21 -14.88 -9.34
C ASP A 61 -5.12 -16.36 -8.94
N ARG A 62 -3.89 -16.85 -8.74
CA ARG A 62 -3.59 -18.22 -8.28
C ARG A 62 -2.97 -18.22 -6.88
N SER A 63 -3.15 -17.15 -6.13
CA SER A 63 -2.63 -17.03 -4.77
C SER A 63 -3.27 -18.07 -3.86
N ALA A 64 -2.44 -18.83 -3.13
CA ALA A 64 -2.89 -19.82 -2.14
C ALA A 64 -3.50 -19.16 -0.89
N ASP A 65 -3.30 -17.85 -0.71
CA ASP A 65 -3.82 -17.05 0.40
C ASP A 65 -5.30 -16.64 0.23
N GLY A 66 -5.98 -17.17 -0.79
CA GLY A 66 -7.36 -16.80 -1.15
C GLY A 66 -8.47 -17.25 -0.20
N ASP A 67 -8.13 -17.94 0.90
CA ASP A 67 -9.13 -18.50 1.82
C ASP A 67 -9.77 -17.44 2.73
N PHE A 68 -9.05 -16.34 3.05
CA PHE A 68 -9.55 -15.30 3.94
C PHE A 68 -9.30 -13.88 3.39
N LEU A 69 -10.38 -13.11 3.24
CA LEU A 69 -10.29 -11.69 2.93
C LEU A 69 -10.03 -10.89 4.20
N ARG A 70 -8.92 -10.16 4.24
CA ARG A 70 -8.63 -9.22 5.32
C ARG A 70 -9.46 -7.95 5.16
N ILE A 71 -10.29 -7.64 6.16
CA ILE A 71 -11.12 -6.44 6.20
C ILE A 71 -10.69 -5.61 7.42
N ASP A 72 -10.01 -4.50 7.16
CA ASP A 72 -9.67 -3.52 8.20
C ASP A 72 -10.73 -2.40 8.17
N PHE A 73 -11.41 -2.14 9.31
CA PHE A 73 -12.39 -1.07 9.42
C PHE A 73 -12.23 -0.30 10.73
N ASN A 74 -12.58 1.00 10.69
CA ASN A 74 -12.65 1.87 11.85
C ASN A 74 -13.98 2.64 11.77
N ILE A 75 -14.95 2.21 12.57
CA ILE A 75 -16.32 2.72 12.57
C ILE A 75 -16.67 3.15 13.99
N SER A 76 -17.33 4.30 14.13
CA SER A 76 -17.74 4.87 15.42
C SER A 76 -19.25 4.89 15.54
N PHE A 77 -19.79 4.48 16.70
CA PHE A 77 -21.21 4.46 16.99
C PHE A 77 -21.53 5.38 18.18
N PRO A 78 -22.02 6.62 17.97
CA PRO A 78 -22.22 7.60 19.05
C PRO A 78 -23.29 7.24 20.07
N SER A 79 -24.21 6.34 19.71
CA SER A 79 -25.37 5.98 20.53
C SER A 79 -25.45 4.49 20.85
N LEU A 80 -24.34 3.75 20.72
CA LEU A 80 -24.23 2.33 21.03
C LEU A 80 -23.07 2.10 22.01
N SER A 81 -23.36 1.49 23.15
CA SER A 81 -22.30 1.09 24.10
C SER A 81 -21.49 -0.08 23.55
N CYS A 82 -20.19 -0.12 23.87
CA CYS A 82 -19.27 -1.19 23.46
C CYS A 82 -19.69 -2.58 23.97
N GLU A 83 -20.43 -2.64 25.09
CA GLU A 83 -20.94 -3.88 25.68
C GLU A 83 -21.97 -4.58 24.77
N PHE A 84 -22.81 -3.79 24.09
CA PHE A 84 -23.87 -4.30 23.22
C PHE A 84 -23.46 -4.37 21.75
N ALA A 85 -22.32 -3.79 21.38
CA ALA A 85 -21.80 -3.84 20.03
C ALA A 85 -21.29 -5.25 19.71
N CYS A 86 -21.84 -5.87 18.66
CA CYS A 86 -21.45 -7.19 18.16
C CYS A 86 -21.02 -7.08 16.70
N VAL A 87 -20.04 -7.88 16.28
CA VAL A 87 -19.61 -7.97 14.89
C VAL A 87 -19.87 -9.38 14.38
N ASP A 88 -20.74 -9.47 13.39
CA ASP A 88 -21.13 -10.71 12.74
C ASP A 88 -20.66 -10.69 11.28
N VAL A 89 -20.14 -11.82 10.80
CA VAL A 89 -19.67 -11.99 9.42
C VAL A 89 -20.58 -12.98 8.73
N ASN A 90 -21.11 -12.60 7.57
CA ASN A 90 -21.96 -13.45 6.74
C ASN A 90 -21.47 -13.42 5.30
N ASP A 91 -21.23 -14.61 4.74
CA ASP A 91 -20.79 -14.80 3.36
C ASP A 91 -21.93 -15.37 2.49
N VAL A 92 -21.88 -15.13 1.18
CA VAL A 92 -22.77 -15.74 0.17
C VAL A 92 -22.63 -17.26 0.14
N LEU A 93 -21.47 -17.79 0.52
CA LEU A 93 -21.24 -19.24 0.68
C LEU A 93 -21.96 -19.84 1.89
N GLY A 94 -22.64 -19.03 2.71
CA GLY A 94 -23.41 -19.47 3.86
C GLY A 94 -22.56 -19.68 5.12
N THR A 95 -21.29 -19.25 5.14
CA THR A 95 -20.50 -19.18 6.36
C THR A 95 -20.97 -17.99 7.19
N ASN A 96 -21.41 -18.28 8.42
CA ASN A 96 -21.85 -17.27 9.36
C ASN A 96 -21.03 -17.36 10.65
N ARG A 97 -20.40 -16.26 11.05
CA ARG A 97 -19.67 -16.15 12.32
C ARG A 97 -20.28 -15.04 13.15
N LEU A 98 -20.84 -15.41 14.28
CA LEU A 98 -21.47 -14.49 15.22
C LEU A 98 -20.46 -14.07 16.28
N ASN A 99 -20.56 -12.81 16.72
CA ASN A 99 -19.78 -12.21 17.81
C ASN A 99 -18.27 -12.47 17.70
N VAL A 100 -17.68 -12.00 16.60
CA VAL A 100 -16.24 -12.10 16.37
C VAL A 100 -15.50 -11.14 17.31
N THR A 101 -14.76 -11.67 18.28
CA THR A 101 -14.02 -10.88 19.30
C THR A 101 -12.51 -10.89 19.12
N LYS A 102 -11.92 -11.96 18.57
CA LYS A 102 -10.45 -12.16 18.53
C LYS A 102 -9.67 -11.06 17.81
N THR A 103 -10.26 -10.41 16.81
CA THR A 103 -9.59 -9.39 15.98
C THR A 103 -10.29 -8.03 16.05
N ILE A 104 -11.28 -7.88 16.94
CA ILE A 104 -12.09 -6.66 17.06
C ILE A 104 -11.74 -5.97 18.37
N ARG A 105 -11.30 -4.72 18.27
CA ARG A 105 -10.95 -3.88 19.39
C ARG A 105 -12.00 -2.80 19.55
N LYS A 106 -12.60 -2.69 20.73
CA LYS A 106 -13.70 -1.75 21.01
C LYS A 106 -13.20 -0.67 21.96
N PHE A 107 -13.54 0.58 21.68
CA PHE A 107 -13.15 1.73 22.50
C PHE A 107 -14.37 2.61 22.75
N SER A 108 -14.57 3.02 24.00
CA SER A 108 -15.57 4.04 24.32
C SER A 108 -15.16 5.37 23.68
N ILE A 109 -16.13 6.13 23.17
CA ILE A 109 -15.91 7.40 22.47
C ILE A 109 -16.65 8.56 23.15
N ASP A 110 -16.05 9.75 23.11
CA ASP A 110 -16.66 11.00 23.54
C ASP A 110 -17.61 11.56 22.46
N SER A 111 -18.38 12.59 22.80
CA SER A 111 -19.22 13.39 21.90
C SER A 111 -18.45 13.94 20.69
N ASN A 112 -17.13 14.10 20.82
CA ASN A 112 -16.23 14.52 19.74
C ASN A 112 -15.70 13.36 18.88
N LEU A 113 -16.25 12.15 19.02
CA LEU A 113 -15.83 10.91 18.34
C LEU A 113 -14.37 10.52 18.61
N ARG A 114 -13.85 10.92 19.76
CA ARG A 114 -12.48 10.59 20.19
C ARG A 114 -12.55 9.42 21.16
N PRO A 115 -11.65 8.43 21.08
CA PRO A 115 -11.60 7.35 22.05
C PRO A 115 -11.22 7.91 23.43
N THR A 116 -12.03 7.60 24.45
CA THR A 116 -11.97 8.23 25.77
C THR A 116 -11.22 7.38 26.81
N GLY A 117 -10.90 6.11 26.50
CA GLY A 117 -10.30 5.21 27.49
C GLY A 117 -9.64 3.95 26.95
N SER A 118 -9.46 2.97 27.84
CA SER A 118 -8.89 1.66 27.56
C SER A 118 -9.79 0.80 26.65
N GLU A 119 -9.21 -0.25 26.09
CA GLU A 119 -9.93 -1.24 25.30
C GLU A 119 -11.02 -1.90 26.14
N PHE A 120 -12.23 -1.99 25.58
CA PHE A 120 -13.34 -2.67 26.22
C PHE A 120 -13.16 -4.18 26.06
N HIS A 121 -12.93 -4.86 27.18
CA HIS A 121 -12.97 -6.31 27.26
C HIS A 121 -14.33 -6.72 27.81
N SER A 122 -15.11 -7.44 27.01
CA SER A 122 -16.32 -8.11 27.51
C SER A 122 -15.89 -9.13 28.56
N GLY A 123 -16.22 -8.88 29.83
CA GLY A 123 -15.92 -9.81 30.91
C GLY A 123 -16.47 -11.19 30.60
N GLU A 124 -15.63 -12.22 30.70
CA GLU A 124 -16.07 -13.60 30.52
C GLU A 124 -17.09 -13.95 31.61
N VAL A 125 -18.36 -13.99 31.23
CA VAL A 125 -19.39 -14.64 32.03
C VAL A 125 -19.09 -16.15 32.01
N LEU A 126 -18.36 -16.58 33.03
CA LEU A 126 -18.37 -17.92 33.62
C LEU A 126 -18.10 -19.09 32.64
N SER A 127 -16.82 -19.28 32.28
CA SER A 127 -16.29 -20.60 31.91
C SER A 127 -15.91 -21.45 33.13
N LEU A 128 -16.60 -21.27 34.27
CA LEU A 128 -16.43 -22.10 35.47
C LEU A 128 -17.27 -23.38 35.36
N ILE A 129 -17.08 -24.11 34.26
CA ILE A 129 -17.25 -25.57 34.22
C ILE A 129 -15.94 -26.12 33.70
N ASN A 130 -15.07 -26.43 34.67
CA ASN A 130 -13.78 -27.10 34.51
C ASN A 130 -13.92 -28.37 33.66
N HIS A 131 -13.30 -28.39 32.48
CA HIS A 131 -12.62 -29.57 31.99
C HIS A 131 -11.19 -29.17 31.68
N GLY A 132 -10.28 -29.65 32.51
CA GLY A 132 -8.90 -29.21 32.56
C GLY A 132 -8.20 -29.28 31.21
N ASP A 133 -7.43 -28.24 30.93
CA ASP A 133 -6.02 -28.35 30.57
C ASP A 133 -5.35 -26.98 30.77
N GLU A 134 -4.12 -27.01 31.26
CA GLU A 134 -3.34 -25.87 31.73
C GLU A 134 -2.90 -24.93 30.60
N ALA A 135 -3.08 -23.62 30.78
CA ALA A 135 -2.17 -22.58 30.30
C ALA A 135 -2.44 -21.29 31.11
N GLY A 136 -1.45 -20.86 31.89
CA GLY A 136 -1.58 -19.70 32.77
C GLY A 136 -1.64 -18.37 32.03
N GLU A 137 -2.56 -17.51 32.44
CA GLU A 137 -2.47 -16.07 32.26
C GLU A 137 -2.50 -15.42 33.65
N GLU A 138 -1.51 -14.57 33.91
CA GLU A 138 -1.37 -13.83 35.16
C GLU A 138 -2.56 -12.87 35.31
N VAL A 139 -3.46 -13.21 36.24
CA VAL A 139 -4.49 -12.30 36.74
C VAL A 139 -3.78 -11.29 37.64
N VAL A 140 -3.57 -10.07 37.15
CA VAL A 140 -3.28 -8.93 38.03
C VAL A 140 -4.59 -8.52 38.67
N GLU A 141 -4.86 -9.16 39.81
CA GLU A 141 -5.96 -8.87 40.72
C GLU A 141 -5.66 -7.56 41.44
N ASP A 142 -6.34 -6.47 41.10
CA ASP A 142 -6.45 -5.34 42.02
C ASP A 142 -7.84 -5.34 42.65
N SER A 143 -8.01 -6.23 43.63
CA SER A 143 -9.11 -6.17 44.57
C SER A 143 -8.62 -5.52 45.85
N VAL A 144 -9.11 -4.31 46.15
CA VAL A 144 -8.84 -3.65 47.42
C VAL A 144 -9.57 -4.41 48.54
N ALA A 145 -8.83 -4.96 49.50
CA ALA A 145 -9.39 -5.70 50.62
C ALA A 145 -10.23 -4.77 51.53
N LEU A 146 -11.55 -5.00 51.57
CA LEU A 146 -12.46 -4.30 52.48
C LEU A 146 -12.17 -4.69 53.93
N THR A 147 -11.67 -3.74 54.71
CA THR A 147 -11.54 -3.83 56.17
C THR A 147 -12.63 -2.92 56.79
N GLY A 148 -12.96 -3.12 58.06
CA GLY A 148 -13.92 -2.27 58.77
C GLY A 148 -13.55 -0.77 58.86
N ARG A 149 -12.40 -0.34 58.30
CA ARG A 149 -11.93 1.05 58.26
C ARG A 149 -12.08 1.72 56.90
N ASN A 150 -12.26 0.96 55.83
CA ASN A 150 -12.30 1.43 54.43
C ASN A 150 -13.64 1.13 53.74
N PHE A 151 -14.55 0.42 54.41
CA PHE A 151 -15.88 0.12 53.90
C PHE A 151 -16.74 1.37 53.66
N ASP A 152 -16.79 2.29 54.63
CA ASP A 152 -17.65 3.48 54.55
C ASP A 152 -17.14 4.50 53.52
N THR A 153 -15.83 4.55 53.28
CA THR A 153 -15.21 5.48 52.33
C THR A 153 -15.48 5.07 50.88
N LEU A 154 -15.58 3.77 50.60
CA LEU A 154 -15.78 3.23 49.26
C LEU A 154 -17.25 3.12 48.86
N LEU A 155 -18.19 3.29 49.80
CA LEU A 155 -19.63 3.31 49.54
C LEU A 155 -20.16 4.67 49.10
N HIS A 156 -19.39 5.73 49.28
CA HIS A 156 -19.80 7.11 49.02
C HIS A 156 -19.15 7.75 47.79
N GLU A 157 -18.49 6.95 46.95
CA GLU A 157 -17.99 7.37 45.63
C GLU A 157 -18.92 6.92 44.50
#